data_AF-A0A2W2EFP2-F1
#
_entry.id   AF-A0A2W2EFP2-F1
#
_cell.length_a   1.000
_cell.length_b   1.000
_cell.length_c   1.000
_cell.angle_alpha   90.00
_cell.angle_beta   90.00
_cell.angle_gamma   90.00
#
_symmetry.space_group_name_H-M   'P 1'
#
loop_
_entity.id
_entity.type
_entity.pdbx_description
1 polymer ?
#
loop_
_entity_poly.entity_id
_entity_poly.type
_entity_poly.pdbx_seq_one_letter_code
_entity_poly.pdbx_strand_id
1 'polypeptide(L)'
;MANNPAMQNVNVDPKDLEHTKAIVYSMTKAERENPDLLNPSRRRRIAAGSGRPVVEVNRMIKQFNQMKKMMNQMSKGNFNGMEGMLGNGIKGKLSKMAMNSMIKKNKKNKKKRMKKNKRR
;
A
#
# COMPACT_ATOMS: atom_id res chain seq x y z
N MET A 1 -9.61 6.18 -19.02
CA MET A 1 -9.54 5.36 -17.78
C MET A 1 -8.12 4.84 -17.68
N ALA A 2 -7.42 5.08 -16.57
CA ALA A 2 -5.98 4.84 -16.45
C ALA A 2 -5.66 3.34 -16.44
N ASN A 3 -4.84 2.91 -17.41
CA ASN A 3 -4.23 1.58 -17.47
C ASN A 3 -3.17 1.44 -16.37
N ASN A 4 -3.59 1.02 -15.18
CA ASN A 4 -2.67 0.61 -14.12
C ASN A 4 -2.47 -0.93 -14.20
N PRO A 5 -1.28 -1.44 -14.53
CA PRO A 5 -1.03 -2.87 -14.74
C PRO A 5 -1.24 -3.75 -13.50
N ALA A 6 -1.38 -3.15 -12.31
CA ALA A 6 -1.74 -3.88 -11.09
C ALA A 6 -3.21 -4.33 -11.02
N MET A 7 -4.09 -3.79 -11.86
CA MET A 7 -5.52 -4.14 -11.91
C MET A 7 -5.83 -5.27 -12.90
N GLN A 8 -4.89 -5.66 -13.77
CA GLN A 8 -5.14 -6.64 -14.84
C GLN A 8 -5.21 -8.09 -14.36
N ASN A 9 -4.71 -8.40 -13.16
CA ASN A 9 -4.67 -9.76 -12.61
C ASN A 9 -5.56 -9.95 -11.37
N VAL A 10 -6.47 -9.03 -11.09
CA VAL A 10 -7.42 -9.21 -10.00
C VAL A 10 -8.61 -9.98 -10.56
N ASN A 11 -8.60 -11.31 -10.41
CA ASN A 11 -9.80 -12.14 -10.58
C ASN A 11 -10.79 -11.76 -9.46
N VAL A 12 -11.56 -10.70 -9.68
CA VAL A 12 -12.65 -10.33 -8.78
C VAL A 12 -13.89 -11.05 -9.26
N ASP A 13 -14.47 -11.87 -8.39
CA ASP A 13 -15.77 -12.48 -8.67
C ASP A 13 -16.83 -11.35 -8.77
N PRO A 14 -17.67 -11.32 -9.83
CA PRO A 14 -18.76 -10.36 -9.94
C PRO A 14 -19.67 -10.32 -8.72
N LYS A 15 -19.86 -11.44 -8.01
CA LYS A 15 -20.65 -11.49 -6.77
C LYS A 15 -20.00 -10.70 -5.64
N ASP A 16 -18.68 -10.79 -5.48
CA ASP A 16 -17.95 -10.06 -4.45
C ASP A 16 -18.03 -8.55 -4.66
N LEU A 17 -18.05 -8.10 -5.93
CA LEU A 17 -18.28 -6.70 -6.28
C LEU A 17 -19.70 -6.27 -5.93
N GLU A 18 -20.70 -7.09 -6.20
CA GLU A 18 -22.09 -6.81 -5.86
C GLU A 18 -22.28 -6.70 -4.34
N HIS A 19 -21.65 -7.58 -3.59
CA HIS A 19 -21.67 -7.57 -2.13
C HIS A 19 -21.00 -6.32 -1.54
N THR A 20 -19.83 -5.97 -2.07
CA THR A 20 -19.13 -4.74 -1.66
C THR A 20 -19.99 -3.50 -1.98
N LYS A 21 -20.61 -3.47 -3.17
CA LYS A 21 -21.51 -2.41 -3.60
C LYS A 21 -22.72 -2.29 -2.68
N ALA A 22 -23.35 -3.40 -2.30
CA ALA A 22 -24.46 -3.42 -1.36
C ALA A 22 -24.06 -2.81 0.00
N ILE A 23 -22.91 -3.21 0.55
CA ILE A 23 -22.41 -2.67 1.82
C ILE A 23 -22.20 -1.15 1.73
N VAL A 24 -21.59 -0.65 0.65
CA VAL A 24 -21.33 0.78 0.45
C VAL A 24 -22.64 1.57 0.30
N TYR A 25 -23.64 1.02 -0.40
CA TYR A 25 -24.93 1.68 -0.53
C TYR A 25 -25.71 1.76 0.78
N SER A 26 -25.56 0.79 1.69
CA SER A 26 -26.17 0.81 3.03
C SER A 26 -25.49 1.80 4.01
N MET A 27 -24.40 2.46 3.61
CA MET A 27 -23.75 3.52 4.39
C MET A 27 -24.38 4.88 4.11
N THR A 28 -24.38 5.75 5.12
CA THR A 28 -24.70 7.17 4.97
C THR A 28 -23.51 7.92 4.36
N LYS A 29 -23.76 9.10 3.77
CA LYS A 29 -22.70 9.92 3.15
C LYS A 29 -21.55 10.24 4.12
N ALA A 30 -21.89 10.63 5.36
CA ALA A 30 -20.89 10.92 6.39
C ALA A 30 -20.00 9.71 6.73
N GLU A 31 -20.57 8.50 6.75
CA GLU A 31 -19.82 7.26 7.02
C GLU A 31 -18.92 6.85 5.85
N ARG A 32 -19.31 7.15 4.61
CA ARG A 32 -18.49 6.88 3.42
C ARG A 32 -17.27 7.80 3.35
N GLU A 33 -17.46 9.08 3.71
CA GLU A 33 -16.39 10.07 3.75
C GLU A 33 -15.42 9.80 4.92
N ASN A 34 -15.98 9.44 6.09
CA ASN A 34 -15.22 9.23 7.32
C ASN A 34 -15.48 7.83 7.91
N PRO A 35 -14.68 6.81 7.54
CA PRO A 35 -14.81 5.46 8.07
C PRO A 35 -14.56 5.37 9.58
N ASP A 36 -13.89 6.36 10.17
CA ASP A 36 -13.58 6.41 11.60
C ASP A 36 -14.86 6.60 12.46
N LEU A 37 -15.96 7.06 11.84
CA LEU A 37 -17.28 7.17 12.48
C LEU A 37 -17.98 5.81 12.65
N LEU A 38 -17.46 4.73 12.07
CA LEU A 38 -18.10 3.40 12.05
C LEU A 38 -17.93 2.65 13.39
N ASN A 39 -18.77 3.03 14.36
CA ASN A 39 -18.93 2.32 15.62
C ASN A 39 -19.64 0.94 15.44
N PRO A 40 -19.60 0.04 16.44
CA PRO A 40 -20.23 -1.28 16.32
C PRO A 40 -21.72 -1.25 15.98
N SER A 41 -22.47 -0.26 16.49
CA SER A 41 -23.90 -0.10 16.21
C SER A 41 -24.16 0.21 14.73
N ARG A 42 -23.41 1.16 14.16
CA ARG A 42 -23.49 1.51 12.72
C ARG A 42 -23.11 0.33 11.84
N ARG A 43 -22.10 -0.46 12.23
CA ARG A 43 -21.70 -1.67 11.49
C ARG A 43 -22.80 -2.73 11.48
N ARG A 44 -23.54 -2.90 12.58
CA ARG A 44 -24.72 -3.79 12.62
C ARG A 44 -25.85 -3.27 11.72
N ARG A 45 -26.11 -1.96 11.71
CA ARG A 45 -27.09 -1.34 10.80
C ARG A 45 -26.74 -1.55 9.33
N ILE A 46 -25.47 -1.34 8.96
CA ILE A 46 -24.98 -1.56 7.59
C ILE A 46 -25.10 -3.03 7.19
N ALA A 47 -24.72 -3.94 8.08
CA ALA A 47 -24.87 -5.38 7.87
C ALA A 47 -26.33 -5.77 7.60
N ALA A 48 -27.26 -5.30 8.45
CA ALA A 48 -28.69 -5.51 8.26
C ALA A 48 -29.22 -4.91 6.95
N GLY A 49 -28.79 -3.68 6.61
CA GLY A 49 -29.23 -2.99 5.39
C GLY A 49 -28.62 -3.53 4.09
N SER A 50 -27.52 -4.28 4.16
CA SER A 50 -26.87 -4.90 3.00
C SER A 50 -27.17 -6.40 2.88
N GLY A 51 -27.83 -6.99 3.87
CA GLY A 51 -28.07 -8.43 3.93
C GLY A 51 -26.79 -9.26 4.11
N ARG A 52 -25.73 -8.67 4.68
CA ARG A 52 -24.41 -9.30 4.84
C ARG A 52 -24.02 -9.47 6.31
N PRO A 53 -23.18 -10.45 6.65
CA PRO A 53 -22.70 -10.61 8.02
C PRO A 53 -21.85 -9.42 8.49
N VAL A 54 -21.95 -9.07 9.78
CA VAL A 54 -21.14 -8.01 10.40
C VAL A 54 -19.64 -8.26 10.24
N VAL A 55 -19.22 -9.53 10.18
CA VAL A 55 -17.83 -9.93 9.97
C VAL A 55 -17.31 -9.47 8.60
N GLU A 56 -18.13 -9.56 7.56
CA GLU A 56 -17.77 -9.13 6.22
C GLU A 56 -17.63 -7.61 6.13
N VAL A 57 -18.57 -6.88 6.75
CA VAL A 57 -18.48 -5.42 6.89
C VAL A 57 -17.19 -5.01 7.61
N ASN A 58 -16.83 -5.71 8.69
CA ASN A 58 -15.58 -5.47 9.42
C ASN A 58 -14.34 -5.74 8.55
N ARG A 59 -14.35 -6.81 7.75
CA ARG A 59 -13.26 -7.15 6.84
C ARG A 59 -13.06 -6.06 5.78
N MET A 60 -14.16 -5.60 5.17
CA MET A 60 -14.13 -4.54 4.18
C MET A 60 -13.55 -3.24 4.76
N ILE A 61 -14.00 -2.83 5.95
CA ILE A 61 -13.48 -1.62 6.62
C ILE A 61 -11.98 -1.75 6.91
N LYS A 62 -11.52 -2.93 7.36
CA LYS A 62 -10.08 -3.18 7.59
C LYS A 62 -9.27 -3.07 6.30
N GLN A 63 -9.75 -3.69 5.22
CA GLN A 63 -9.09 -3.63 3.90
C GLN A 63 -9.00 -2.18 3.39
N PHE A 64 -10.10 -1.42 3.53
CA PHE A 64 -10.11 0.00 3.18
C PHE A 64 -9.10 0.81 4.00
N ASN A 65 -9.06 0.62 5.32
CA ASN A 65 -8.14 1.34 6.20
C ASN A 65 -6.67 1.01 5.89
N GLN A 66 -6.38 -0.25 5.53
CA GLN A 66 -5.05 -0.65 5.08
C GLN A 66 -4.68 0.03 3.76
N MET A 67 -5.59 0.07 2.79
CA MET A 67 -5.38 0.78 1.52
C MET A 67 -5.21 2.29 1.72
N LYS A 68 -6.04 2.92 2.57
CA LYS A 68 -5.94 4.34 2.96
C LYS A 68 -4.57 4.63 3.57
N LYS A 69 -4.10 3.78 4.48
CA LYS A 69 -2.77 3.91 5.09
C LYS A 69 -1.66 3.82 4.04
N MET A 70 -1.75 2.86 3.12
CA MET A 70 -0.78 2.70 2.03
C MET A 70 -0.77 3.89 1.08
N MET A 71 -1.95 4.37 0.63
CA MET A 71 -2.09 5.55 -0.22
C MET A 71 -1.54 6.81 0.46
N ASN A 72 -1.82 6.99 1.75
CA ASN A 72 -1.27 8.11 2.52
C ASN A 72 0.26 8.04 2.65
N GLN A 73 0.83 6.84 2.84
CA GLN A 73 2.29 6.67 2.90
C GLN A 73 2.95 6.93 1.56
N MET A 74 2.34 6.45 0.46
CA MET A 74 2.81 6.68 -0.91
C MET A 74 2.70 8.15 -1.30
N SER A 75 1.59 8.82 -0.99
CA SER A 75 1.38 10.26 -1.24
C SER A 75 2.38 11.14 -0.48
N LYS A 76 2.83 10.71 0.70
CA LYS A 76 3.85 11.41 1.49
C LYS A 76 5.28 11.11 1.04
N GLY A 77 5.47 10.40 -0.08
CA GLY A 77 6.80 10.00 -0.59
C GLY A 77 7.55 9.04 0.34
N ASN A 78 6.87 8.46 1.33
CA ASN A 78 7.51 7.70 2.39
C ASN A 78 7.54 6.20 2.01
N PHE A 79 8.44 5.86 1.09
CA PHE A 79 8.70 4.47 0.66
C PHE A 79 9.33 3.59 1.77
N ASN A 80 9.61 4.15 2.95
CA ASN A 80 10.14 3.41 4.10
C ASN A 80 9.22 2.25 4.56
N GLY A 81 7.91 2.33 4.31
CA GLY A 81 6.98 1.22 4.55
C GLY A 81 7.14 0.06 3.54
N MET A 82 7.60 0.37 2.33
CA MET A 82 7.94 -0.60 1.29
C MET A 82 9.30 -1.27 1.57
N GLU A 83 10.24 -0.54 2.20
CA GLU A 83 11.52 -1.11 2.69
C GLU A 83 11.28 -2.16 3.79
N GLY A 84 10.23 -2.05 4.60
CA GLY A 84 9.86 -3.11 5.56
C GLY A 84 9.29 -4.38 4.91
N MET A 85 8.62 -4.25 3.77
CA MET A 85 8.02 -5.36 3.03
C MET A 85 9.01 -6.06 2.08
N LEU A 86 10.00 -5.33 1.57
CA LEU A 86 11.09 -5.87 0.74
C LEU A 86 12.40 -6.14 1.52
N GLY A 87 12.55 -5.58 2.72
CA GLY A 87 13.85 -5.45 3.41
C GLY A 87 13.97 -6.15 4.77
N ASN A 88 12.95 -6.84 5.27
CA ASN A 88 13.05 -7.59 6.53
C ASN A 88 13.60 -9.02 6.39
N GLY A 89 14.03 -9.44 5.19
CA GLY A 89 14.76 -10.69 4.99
C GLY A 89 16.29 -10.49 4.99
N ILE A 90 17.05 -11.57 5.25
CA ILE A 90 18.52 -11.67 5.10
C ILE A 90 19.01 -11.04 3.77
N LYS A 91 18.17 -11.11 2.73
CA LYS A 91 18.37 -10.52 1.40
C LYS A 91 18.45 -8.98 1.40
N GLY A 92 17.73 -8.28 2.29
CA GLY A 92 17.72 -6.83 2.42
C GLY A 92 19.00 -6.27 3.04
N LYS A 93 19.54 -6.93 4.09
CA LYS A 93 20.85 -6.59 4.67
C LYS A 93 21.99 -6.83 3.67
N LEU A 94 21.95 -7.95 2.94
CA LEU A 94 22.91 -8.25 1.88
C LEU A 94 22.84 -7.24 0.72
N SER A 95 21.63 -6.86 0.28
CA SER A 95 21.44 -5.84 -0.76
C SER A 95 21.95 -4.47 -0.32
N LYS A 96 21.67 -4.04 0.91
CA LYS A 96 22.16 -2.77 1.49
C LYS A 96 23.69 -2.75 1.62
N MET A 97 24.29 -3.89 1.98
CA MET A 97 25.73 -4.05 2.08
C MET A 97 26.42 -4.08 0.70
N ALA A 98 25.79 -4.70 -0.32
CA ALA A 98 26.23 -4.67 -1.70
C ALA A 98 26.14 -3.27 -2.32
N MET A 99 25.09 -2.51 -2.01
CA MET A 99 24.93 -1.14 -2.49
C MET A 99 26.00 -0.21 -1.87
N ASN A 100 26.26 -0.33 -0.57
CA ASN A 100 27.29 0.45 0.12
C ASN A 100 28.72 0.14 -0.39
N SER A 101 29.01 -1.11 -0.71
CA SER A 101 30.32 -1.49 -1.29
C SER A 101 30.49 -0.95 -2.71
N MET A 102 29.41 -0.96 -3.52
CA MET A 102 29.42 -0.41 -4.88
C MET A 102 29.62 1.12 -4.88
N ILE A 103 28.95 1.86 -3.98
CA ILE A 103 29.12 3.32 -3.85
C ILE A 103 30.57 3.67 -3.49
N LYS A 104 31.17 2.95 -2.53
CA LYS A 104 32.59 3.16 -2.16
C LYS A 104 33.54 2.90 -3.33
N LYS A 105 33.29 1.83 -4.11
CA LYS A 105 34.10 1.48 -5.30
C LYS A 105 33.99 2.57 -6.38
N ASN A 106 32.79 3.06 -6.65
CA ASN A 106 32.55 4.15 -7.61
C ASN A 106 33.21 5.47 -7.17
N LYS A 107 33.16 5.82 -5.88
CA LYS A 107 33.83 7.01 -5.34
C LYS A 107 35.36 6.91 -5.46
N LYS A 108 35.94 5.72 -5.22
CA LYS A 108 37.38 5.45 -5.38
C LYS A 108 37.80 5.54 -6.85
N ASN A 109 37.01 4.97 -7.76
CA ASN A 109 37.27 5.03 -9.21
C ASN A 109 37.15 6.47 -9.75
N LYS A 110 36.15 7.23 -9.30
CA LYS A 110 36.02 8.66 -9.63
C LYS A 110 37.22 9.47 -9.15
N LYS A 111 37.69 9.25 -7.91
CA LYS A 111 38.88 9.92 -7.35
C LYS A 111 40.17 9.54 -8.10
N LYS A 112 40.30 8.27 -8.54
CA LYS A 112 41.42 7.83 -9.39
C LYS A 112 41.40 8.49 -10.78
N ARG A 113 40.23 8.55 -11.44
CA ARG A 113 40.06 9.25 -12.72
C ARG A 113 40.41 10.74 -12.60
N MET A 114 39.91 11.41 -11.56
CA MET A 114 40.20 12.83 -11.30
C MET A 114 41.70 13.07 -11.06
N LYS A 115 42.38 12.20 -10.31
CA LYS A 115 43.85 12.29 -10.11
C LYS A 115 44.65 12.02 -11.39
N LYS A 116 44.18 11.13 -12.28
CA LYS A 116 44.83 10.84 -13.57
C LYS A 116 44.68 12.02 -14.54
N ASN A 117 43.52 12.66 -14.56
CA ASN A 117 43.28 13.85 -15.39
C ASN A 117 44.04 15.09 -14.89
N LYS A 118 44.35 15.19 -13.59
CA LYS A 118 45.12 16.31 -13.02
C LYS A 118 46.65 16.14 -13.15
N ARG A 119 47.11 15.01 -13.72
CA ARG A 119 48.53 14.68 -13.97
C ARG A 119 48.87 14.65 -15.47
N ARG A 120 47.89 14.98 -16.32
CA ARG A 120 48.05 15.32 -17.73
C ARG A 120 47.92 16.83 -17.83
#